data_AF-A0A4U8WAG6-F1
#
_entry.id   AF-A0A4U8WAG6-F1
#
_cell.length_a   1.000
_cell.length_b   1.000
_cell.length_c   1.000
_cell.angle_alpha   90.00
_cell.angle_beta   90.00
_cell.angle_gamma   90.00
#
_symmetry.space_group_name_H-M   'P 1'
#
loop_
_entity.id
_entity.type
_entity.pdbx_description
1 polymer ?
#
loop_
_entity_poly.entity_id
_entity_poly.type
_entity_poly.pdbx_seq_one_letter_code
_entity_poly.pdbx_strand_id
1 'polypeptide(L)'
;MVDRIKFIVDNADVSEEILNTKFFQNKPNKEGTIVYTYRNNYIQEEDVNEDETDDNKVILQSKYSKYLFIQYVQYKTSKKLPNVNYNVKNKLIVHRNVRKDWYKIPKVGDLGYKSFEKMINKYGEEFGIKSKALWNARVTKVELGLTLRLPIKMKGILSCFHSFSGLSEKNIYGQNGVSFIGNNFSVSFYDKIEKMKSNNELFPKSSNKQKLIEKITKKNYFLRFELKVEKVSGFYNKMYDDKINHLFKIRDEWDYLLKSLSKLFKQVNYIDVVSPEVMDSIRGEEKKPMDSLLKFQGIKSITPDVFFEELLPQMKKDKHSKFKKEYRDFYNEYERKFRYGFKEDFQAKLDEMIDLLIKRS
;
A
#
# COMPACT_ATOMS: atom_id res chain seq x y z
N MET A 1 0.30 -9.32 3.81
CA MET A 1 -0.08 -8.22 4.71
C MET A 1 1.10 -7.29 4.99
N VAL A 2 2.10 -7.67 5.80
CA VAL A 2 3.21 -6.77 6.12
C VAL A 2 4.20 -6.70 4.95
N ASP A 3 4.36 -5.52 4.37
CA ASP A 3 5.29 -5.29 3.25
C ASP A 3 6.62 -4.75 3.74
N ARG A 4 6.60 -3.64 4.47
CA ARG A 4 7.77 -2.98 5.04
C ARG A 4 7.59 -2.78 6.53
N ILE A 5 8.69 -2.88 7.26
CA ILE A 5 8.68 -2.65 8.70
C ILE A 5 10.00 -2.06 9.16
N LYS A 6 9.91 -1.13 10.11
CA LYS A 6 11.05 -0.62 10.86
C LYS A 6 10.88 -0.96 12.33
N PHE A 7 11.71 -1.84 12.87
CA PHE A 7 11.72 -2.18 14.28
C PHE A 7 13.11 -1.96 14.92
N ILE A 8 13.10 -1.80 16.23
CA ILE A 8 14.30 -1.54 17.05
C ILE A 8 14.32 -2.54 18.19
N VAL A 9 15.39 -3.34 18.24
CA VAL A 9 15.74 -4.16 19.41
C VAL A 9 16.65 -3.30 20.28
N ASP A 10 16.15 -2.80 21.40
CA ASP A 10 16.96 -2.08 22.37
C ASP A 10 17.78 -3.06 23.20
N ASN A 11 18.99 -2.66 23.60
CA ASN A 11 19.93 -3.51 24.34
C ASN A 11 20.19 -4.86 23.64
N ALA A 12 20.30 -4.82 22.31
CA ALA A 12 20.62 -5.96 21.46
C ALA A 12 22.06 -6.42 21.71
N ASP A 13 22.22 -7.64 22.19
CA ASP A 13 23.53 -8.26 22.43
C ASP A 13 24.04 -8.93 21.15
N VAL A 14 24.65 -8.13 20.26
CA VAL A 14 25.26 -8.61 19.02
C VAL A 14 26.73 -8.90 19.30
N SER A 15 27.17 -10.15 19.04
CA SER A 15 28.55 -10.55 19.28
C SER A 15 29.54 -9.81 18.39
N GLU A 16 30.78 -9.65 18.86
CA GLU A 16 31.86 -9.03 18.07
C GLU A 16 32.11 -9.79 16.76
N GLU A 17 32.00 -11.12 16.78
CA GLU A 17 32.09 -11.94 15.57
C GLU A 17 31.05 -11.51 14.52
N ILE A 18 29.80 -11.31 14.91
CA ILE A 18 28.74 -10.86 14.00
C ILE A 18 29.01 -9.43 13.52
N LEU A 19 29.47 -8.53 14.40
CA LEU A 19 29.80 -7.15 14.01
C LEU A 19 30.94 -7.12 12.99
N ASN A 20 31.99 -7.91 13.20
CA ASN A 20 33.17 -7.95 12.34
C ASN A 20 32.90 -8.63 10.99
N THR A 21 32.00 -9.62 10.96
CA THR A 21 31.69 -10.38 9.73
C THR A 21 30.57 -9.73 8.90
N LYS A 22 29.53 -9.20 9.54
CA LYS A 22 28.30 -8.77 8.86
C LYS A 22 28.14 -7.26 8.73
N PHE A 23 28.94 -6.46 9.44
CA PHE A 23 28.80 -5.00 9.43
C PHE A 23 30.08 -4.30 8.98
N PHE A 24 29.92 -3.07 8.50
CA PHE A 24 30.97 -2.07 8.39
C PHE A 24 30.91 -1.18 9.62
N GLN A 25 32.02 -1.05 10.33
CA GLN A 25 32.14 -0.13 11.45
C GLN A 25 32.43 1.29 10.95
N ASN A 26 31.56 2.24 11.28
CA ASN A 26 31.82 3.65 11.00
C ASN A 26 32.71 4.26 12.09
N LYS A 27 33.41 5.36 11.74
CA LYS A 27 34.16 6.15 12.73
C LYS A 27 33.22 6.64 13.84
N PRO A 28 33.66 6.61 15.11
CA PRO A 28 32.87 7.17 16.21
C PRO A 28 32.52 8.64 15.95
N ASN A 29 31.31 9.05 16.29
CA ASN A 29 30.94 10.47 16.22
C ASN A 29 31.54 11.27 17.40
N LYS A 30 31.33 12.59 17.43
CA LYS A 30 31.82 13.49 18.51
C LYS A 30 31.40 13.06 19.93
N GLU A 31 30.29 12.34 20.05
CA GLU A 31 29.77 11.83 21.34
C GLU A 31 30.30 10.41 21.67
N GLY A 32 31.19 9.84 20.85
CA GLY A 32 31.70 8.49 20.99
C GLY A 32 30.69 7.39 20.62
N THR A 33 29.60 7.73 19.94
CA THR A 33 28.65 6.73 19.42
C THR A 33 29.23 6.08 18.17
N ILE A 34 29.19 4.76 18.11
CA ILE A 34 29.64 3.96 16.97
C ILE A 34 28.42 3.43 16.24
N VAL A 35 28.40 3.57 14.92
CA VAL A 35 27.35 3.02 14.06
C VAL A 35 27.95 1.94 13.17
N TYR A 36 27.39 0.75 13.26
CA TYR A 36 27.71 -0.38 12.40
C TYR A 36 26.63 -0.48 11.34
N THR A 37 27.02 -0.48 10.06
CA THR A 37 26.10 -0.58 8.93
C THR A 37 26.18 -1.97 8.32
N TYR A 38 25.05 -2.67 8.23
CA TYR A 38 25.03 -4.03 7.70
C TYR A 38 25.52 -4.08 6.25
N ARG A 39 26.44 -5.00 5.94
CA ARG A 39 27.13 -5.08 4.65
C ARG A 39 26.19 -5.34 3.48
N ASN A 40 25.09 -6.06 3.71
CA ASN A 40 24.09 -6.36 2.68
C ASN A 40 22.90 -5.35 2.67
N ASN A 41 23.12 -4.15 3.21
CA ASN A 41 22.26 -2.99 2.92
C ASN A 41 22.43 -2.51 1.46
N TYR A 42 23.56 -2.86 0.85
CA TYR A 42 23.88 -2.58 -0.54
C TYR A 42 23.42 -3.77 -1.37
N ILE A 43 22.18 -3.75 -1.84
CA ILE A 43 21.83 -4.58 -3.01
C ILE A 43 22.65 -3.99 -4.15
N GLN A 44 23.69 -4.71 -4.57
CA GLN A 44 24.28 -4.54 -5.89
C GLN A 44 23.14 -4.73 -6.90
N GLU A 45 22.76 -3.67 -7.60
CA GLU A 45 22.41 -3.89 -9.00
C GLU A 45 23.74 -4.35 -9.61
N GLU A 46 23.85 -5.64 -9.90
CA GLU A 46 24.89 -6.15 -10.77
C GLU A 46 24.69 -5.47 -12.12
N ASP A 47 25.34 -4.33 -12.35
CA ASP A 47 25.82 -4.02 -13.69
C ASP A 47 26.91 -5.04 -13.97
N VAL A 48 26.51 -6.14 -14.61
CA VAL A 48 27.42 -6.99 -15.37
C VAL A 48 27.90 -6.15 -16.53
N ASN A 49 28.97 -5.40 -16.32
CA ASN A 49 30.00 -5.24 -17.34
C ASN A 49 31.28 -5.80 -16.71
N GLU A 50 31.55 -7.06 -17.06
CA GLU A 50 32.91 -7.59 -17.01
C GLU A 50 33.74 -6.75 -17.98
N ASP A 51 34.45 -5.76 -17.45
CA ASP A 51 35.72 -5.35 -18.03
C ASP A 51 36.72 -5.22 -16.89
N GLU A 52 37.84 -5.89 -17.10
CA GLU A 52 38.91 -6.14 -16.15
C GLU A 52 39.60 -4.82 -15.70
N THR A 53 40.21 -4.88 -14.51
CA THR A 53 41.23 -3.94 -13.98
C THR A 53 40.77 -2.57 -13.48
N ASP A 54 40.19 -2.53 -12.27
CA ASP A 54 40.45 -1.41 -11.34
C ASP A 54 40.21 -1.83 -9.88
N ASP A 55 41.25 -1.82 -9.05
CA ASP A 55 41.20 -2.18 -7.62
C ASP A 55 40.43 -1.16 -6.76
N ASN A 56 39.89 -0.10 -7.36
CA ASN A 56 38.98 0.83 -6.71
C ASN A 56 37.52 0.48 -6.99
N LYS A 57 37.00 -0.56 -6.33
CA LYS A 57 35.54 -0.76 -6.21
C LYS A 57 34.93 0.44 -5.48
N VAL A 58 34.53 1.45 -6.23
CA VAL A 58 33.65 2.51 -5.75
C VAL A 58 32.37 1.83 -5.30
N ILE A 59 32.20 1.68 -3.99
CA ILE A 59 30.96 1.17 -3.40
C ILE A 59 29.88 2.20 -3.70
N LEU A 60 29.19 2.03 -4.83
CA LEU A 60 28.01 2.81 -5.18
C LEU A 60 26.96 2.57 -4.09
N GLN A 61 26.74 3.57 -3.24
CA GLN A 61 25.62 3.60 -2.30
C GLN A 61 24.34 3.44 -3.12
N SER A 62 23.69 2.28 -3.03
CA SER A 62 22.40 2.11 -3.68
C SER A 62 21.45 3.20 -3.17
N LYS A 63 20.65 3.79 -4.07
CA LYS A 63 19.62 4.79 -3.74
C LYS A 63 18.65 4.30 -2.64
N TYR A 64 18.61 2.98 -2.39
CA TYR A 64 17.80 2.31 -1.38
C TYR A 64 18.43 2.29 0.02
N SER A 65 19.75 2.42 0.15
CA SER A 65 20.46 2.40 1.45
C SER A 65 20.02 3.52 2.42
N LYS A 66 19.50 4.64 1.90
CA LYS A 66 18.93 5.73 2.71
C LYS A 66 17.57 5.38 3.32
N TYR A 67 16.82 4.45 2.74
CA TYR A 67 15.42 4.19 3.09
C TYR A 67 15.14 2.78 3.58
N LEU A 68 15.98 1.80 3.28
CA LEU A 68 15.92 0.44 3.84
C LEU A 68 17.34 0.06 4.28
N PHE A 69 17.50 -0.29 5.54
CA PHE A 69 18.81 -0.55 6.13
C PHE A 69 18.69 -1.38 7.41
N ILE A 70 19.80 -2.01 7.76
CA ILE A 70 20.05 -2.62 9.06
C ILE A 70 21.27 -1.92 9.67
N GLN A 71 21.11 -1.43 10.90
CA GLN A 71 22.15 -0.70 11.62
C GLN A 71 22.20 -1.18 13.06
N TYR A 72 23.42 -1.35 13.57
CA TYR A 72 23.65 -1.53 15.00
C TYR A 72 24.33 -0.27 15.54
N VAL A 73 23.77 0.29 16.61
CA VAL A 73 24.26 1.55 17.20
C VAL A 73 24.71 1.25 18.62
N GLN A 74 25.95 1.58 18.94
CA GLN A 74 26.54 1.42 20.25
C GLN A 74 26.89 2.79 20.84
N TYR A 75 26.32 3.09 22.00
CA TYR A 75 26.59 4.34 22.70
C TYR A 75 27.78 4.19 23.65
N LYS A 76 28.62 5.24 23.74
CA LYS A 76 29.72 5.30 24.72
C LYS A 76 29.19 5.20 26.16
N THR A 77 28.12 5.94 26.45
CA THR A 77 27.39 5.93 27.71
C THR A 77 25.93 5.60 27.44
N SER A 78 25.31 4.77 28.28
CA SER A 78 23.91 4.41 28.14
C SER A 78 23.02 5.66 28.14
N LYS A 79 22.02 5.69 27.27
CA LYS A 79 21.11 6.85 27.10
C LYS A 79 19.67 6.45 27.39
N LYS A 80 18.91 7.33 28.04
CA LYS A 80 17.46 7.21 28.13
C LYS A 80 16.85 7.73 26.83
N LEU A 81 16.24 6.84 26.05
CA LEU A 81 15.60 7.23 24.78
C LEU A 81 14.18 7.78 25.05
N PRO A 82 13.62 8.59 24.13
CA PRO A 82 12.22 8.99 24.21
C PRO A 82 11.30 7.77 24.23
N ASN A 83 10.31 7.77 25.13
CA ASN A 83 9.28 6.73 25.27
C ASN A 83 9.78 5.36 25.76
N VAL A 84 10.93 5.30 26.45
CA VAL A 84 11.36 4.11 27.21
C VAL A 84 11.76 4.50 28.64
N ASN A 85 11.44 3.63 29.59
CA ASN A 85 11.70 3.86 31.02
C ASN A 85 13.02 3.23 31.49
N TYR A 86 13.87 2.77 30.57
CA TYR A 86 15.14 2.13 30.84
C TYR A 86 16.27 2.75 30.01
N ASN A 87 17.51 2.52 30.45
CA ASN A 87 18.71 2.97 29.76
C ASN A 87 19.05 2.03 28.60
N VAL A 88 19.43 2.61 27.47
CA VAL A 88 19.80 1.90 26.25
C VAL A 88 21.29 2.09 26.00
N LYS A 89 22.05 0.99 26.04
CA LYS A 89 23.50 0.98 25.75
C LYS A 89 23.78 0.78 24.26
N ASN A 90 22.97 -0.04 23.62
CA ASN A 90 23.07 -0.32 22.20
C ASN A 90 21.68 -0.61 21.62
N LYS A 91 21.55 -0.63 20.29
CA LYS A 91 20.31 -1.01 19.62
C LYS A 91 20.57 -1.55 18.21
N LEU A 92 19.80 -2.55 17.82
CA LEU A 92 19.71 -3.02 16.44
C LEU A 92 18.46 -2.44 15.79
N ILE A 93 18.63 -1.73 14.68
CA ILE A 93 17.56 -1.15 13.88
C ILE A 93 17.45 -1.97 12.60
N VAL A 94 16.29 -2.55 12.35
CA VAL A 94 15.98 -3.26 11.10
C VAL A 94 14.89 -2.48 10.39
N HIS A 95 15.18 -1.97 9.20
CA HIS A 95 14.24 -1.28 8.32
C HIS A 95 14.27 -1.95 6.95
N ARG A 96 13.35 -2.89 6.71
CA ARG A 96 13.39 -3.76 5.52
C ARG A 96 12.02 -3.89 4.87
N ASN A 97 12.03 -4.27 3.58
CA ASN A 97 10.86 -4.78 2.90
C ASN A 97 10.80 -6.30 3.11
N VAL A 98 10.17 -6.73 4.20
CA VAL A 98 10.10 -8.14 4.61
C VAL A 98 9.41 -9.02 3.57
N ARG A 99 8.47 -8.46 2.80
CA ARG A 99 7.82 -9.19 1.71
C ARG A 99 8.79 -9.49 0.58
N LYS A 100 9.60 -8.52 0.17
CA LYS A 100 10.63 -8.71 -0.87
C LYS A 100 11.77 -9.60 -0.37
N ASP A 101 12.20 -9.44 0.88
CA ASP A 101 13.23 -10.29 1.49
C ASP A 101 12.78 -11.77 1.55
N TRP A 102 11.49 -12.03 1.80
CA TRP A 102 10.93 -13.39 1.76
C TRP A 102 10.89 -13.98 0.35
N TYR A 103 10.31 -13.26 -0.62
CA TYR A 103 10.11 -13.80 -1.95
C TYR A 103 11.38 -13.86 -2.78
N LYS A 104 12.37 -12.97 -2.54
CA LYS A 104 13.60 -12.74 -3.32
C LYS A 104 13.39 -12.34 -4.79
N ILE A 105 12.23 -12.68 -5.36
CA ILE A 105 11.78 -12.28 -6.68
C ILE A 105 10.52 -11.43 -6.57
N PRO A 106 10.28 -10.50 -7.52
CA PRO A 106 9.05 -9.73 -7.54
C PRO A 106 7.82 -10.63 -7.64
N LYS A 107 6.97 -10.56 -6.61
CA LYS A 107 5.67 -11.24 -6.57
C LYS A 107 4.55 -10.24 -6.39
N VAL A 108 3.41 -10.54 -7.01
CA VAL A 108 2.14 -9.82 -6.82
C VAL A 108 1.50 -10.16 -5.47
N GLY A 109 1.75 -11.39 -5.00
CA GLY A 109 1.15 -11.93 -3.78
C GLY A 109 1.61 -11.27 -2.48
N ASP A 110 0.75 -11.45 -1.48
CA ASP A 110 0.88 -10.94 -0.12
C ASP A 110 1.68 -11.87 0.78
N LEU A 111 2.50 -11.29 1.66
CA LEU A 111 3.18 -12.04 2.73
C LEU A 111 2.15 -12.55 3.75
N GLY A 112 2.03 -13.86 3.90
CA GLY A 112 1.17 -14.50 4.90
C GLY A 112 1.82 -14.56 6.29
N TYR A 113 1.03 -14.94 7.31
CA TYR A 113 1.45 -14.98 8.71
C TYR A 113 2.71 -15.82 8.95
N LYS A 114 2.67 -17.11 8.58
CA LYS A 114 3.81 -18.04 8.77
C LYS A 114 5.08 -17.57 8.05
N SER A 115 4.93 -16.95 6.88
CA SER A 115 6.06 -16.38 6.13
C SER A 115 6.63 -15.14 6.82
N PHE A 116 5.77 -14.29 7.38
CA PHE A 116 6.20 -13.15 8.18
C PHE A 116 6.96 -13.61 9.43
N GLU A 117 6.42 -14.56 10.19
CA GLU A 117 7.05 -15.07 11.40
C GLU A 117 8.44 -15.67 11.12
N LYS A 118 8.54 -16.52 10.10
CA LYS A 118 9.82 -17.08 9.64
C LYS A 118 10.80 -15.99 9.22
N MET A 119 10.33 -14.95 8.53
CA MET A 119 11.19 -13.86 8.09
C MET A 119 11.73 -13.05 9.27
N ILE A 120 10.90 -12.75 10.27
CA ILE A 120 11.34 -12.08 11.50
C ILE A 120 12.36 -12.94 12.24
N ASN A 121 12.06 -14.23 12.49
CA ASN A 121 12.97 -15.14 13.20
C ASN A 121 14.32 -15.26 12.49
N LYS A 122 14.34 -15.27 11.15
CA LYS A 122 15.58 -15.28 10.38
C LYS A 122 16.46 -14.05 10.65
N TYR A 123 15.90 -12.86 10.85
CA TYR A 123 16.72 -11.72 11.29
C TYR A 123 17.30 -11.95 12.69
N GLY A 124 16.54 -12.58 13.59
CA GLY A 124 17.03 -12.98 14.92
C GLY A 124 18.24 -13.89 14.84
N GLU A 125 18.11 -14.98 14.09
CA GLU A 125 19.19 -15.95 13.82
C GLU A 125 20.39 -15.25 13.16
N GLU A 126 20.13 -14.41 12.16
CA GLU A 126 21.16 -13.72 11.42
C GLU A 126 22.00 -12.77 12.29
N PHE A 127 21.42 -12.17 13.31
CA PHE A 127 22.11 -11.23 14.20
C PHE A 127 22.36 -11.77 15.61
N GLY A 128 22.15 -13.08 15.84
CA GLY A 128 22.36 -13.72 17.13
C GLY A 128 21.43 -13.21 18.24
N ILE A 129 20.28 -12.63 17.88
CA ILE A 129 19.35 -12.02 18.83
C ILE A 129 18.39 -13.08 19.38
N LYS A 130 18.33 -13.18 20.71
CA LYS A 130 17.37 -14.05 21.41
C LYS A 130 15.94 -13.75 20.97
N SER A 131 15.18 -14.79 20.61
CA SER A 131 13.80 -14.68 20.12
C SER A 131 12.91 -13.78 20.99
N LYS A 132 12.97 -13.92 22.33
CA LYS A 132 12.21 -13.08 23.26
C LYS A 132 12.53 -11.58 23.11
N ALA A 133 13.81 -11.22 22.95
CA ALA A 133 14.22 -9.83 22.78
C ALA A 133 13.80 -9.31 21.40
N LEU A 134 13.93 -10.13 20.36
CA LEU A 134 13.52 -9.80 19.00
C LEU A 134 12.01 -9.50 18.93
N TRP A 135 11.16 -10.40 19.43
CA TRP A 135 9.71 -10.21 19.36
C TRP A 135 9.21 -9.04 20.23
N ASN A 136 9.96 -8.67 21.27
CA ASN A 136 9.75 -7.44 22.05
C ASN A 136 10.31 -6.17 21.39
N ALA A 137 10.82 -6.24 20.15
CA ALA A 137 11.30 -5.07 19.45
C ALA A 137 10.19 -4.07 19.21
N ARG A 138 10.50 -2.78 19.44
CA ARG A 138 9.58 -1.68 19.20
C ARG A 138 9.50 -1.38 17.71
N VAL A 139 8.29 -1.35 17.19
CA VAL A 139 8.01 -1.00 15.80
C VAL A 139 7.79 0.50 15.70
N THR A 140 8.50 1.14 14.77
CA THR A 140 8.48 2.60 14.56
C THR A 140 7.85 3.00 13.23
N LYS A 141 7.87 2.09 12.24
CA LYS A 141 7.17 2.21 10.95
C LYS A 141 6.64 0.85 10.52
N VAL A 142 5.50 0.82 9.85
CA VAL A 142 4.95 -0.41 9.26
C VAL A 142 4.11 -0.06 8.03
N GLU A 143 4.20 -0.89 7.00
CA GLU A 143 3.39 -0.84 5.79
C GLU A 143 2.57 -2.14 5.72
N LEU A 144 1.25 -2.02 5.86
CA LEU A 144 0.29 -3.10 5.76
C LEU A 144 -0.45 -2.97 4.43
N GLY A 145 -0.57 -4.04 3.66
CA GLY A 145 -1.37 -3.99 2.45
C GLY A 145 -1.80 -5.34 1.93
N LEU A 146 -2.71 -5.26 0.97
CA LEU A 146 -3.39 -6.38 0.33
C LEU A 146 -3.48 -6.12 -1.17
N THR A 147 -3.18 -7.14 -1.98
CA THR A 147 -3.35 -7.05 -3.44
C THR A 147 -4.61 -7.79 -3.85
N LEU A 148 -5.59 -7.07 -4.40
CA LEU A 148 -6.83 -7.62 -4.92
C LEU A 148 -6.69 -7.94 -6.41
N ARG A 149 -7.12 -9.14 -6.80
CA ARG A 149 -7.31 -9.51 -8.20
C ARG A 149 -8.76 -9.23 -8.59
N LEU A 150 -8.98 -8.12 -9.26
CA LEU A 150 -10.29 -7.65 -9.70
C LEU A 150 -10.54 -8.02 -11.17
N PRO A 151 -11.80 -8.17 -11.59
CA PRO A 151 -12.16 -8.24 -13.01
C PRO A 151 -11.70 -6.98 -13.77
N ILE A 152 -11.31 -7.13 -15.04
CA ILE A 152 -10.81 -6.01 -15.86
C ILE A 152 -11.81 -4.85 -15.97
N LYS A 153 -13.13 -5.11 -15.89
CA LYS A 153 -14.16 -4.07 -15.89
C LYS A 153 -14.10 -3.11 -14.69
N MET A 154 -13.40 -3.48 -13.62
CA MET A 154 -13.15 -2.61 -12.47
C MET A 154 -11.91 -1.72 -12.67
N LYS A 155 -11.21 -1.83 -13.82
CA LYS A 155 -10.12 -0.93 -14.16
C LYS A 155 -10.68 0.49 -14.25
N GLY A 156 -10.07 1.41 -13.50
CA GLY A 156 -10.57 2.78 -13.36
C GLY A 156 -11.27 3.06 -12.03
N ILE A 157 -11.54 2.05 -11.18
CA ILE A 157 -12.20 2.26 -9.86
C ILE A 157 -11.47 3.29 -8.98
N LEU A 158 -10.18 3.50 -9.20
CA LEU A 158 -9.39 4.52 -8.50
C LEU A 158 -9.97 5.94 -8.63
N SER A 159 -10.67 6.27 -9.72
CA SER A 159 -11.35 7.58 -9.87
C SER A 159 -12.46 7.77 -8.85
N CYS A 160 -13.09 6.68 -8.39
CA CYS A 160 -14.21 6.70 -7.47
C CYS A 160 -13.77 6.96 -6.03
N PHE A 161 -12.50 6.75 -5.69
CA PHE A 161 -11.97 7.02 -4.36
C PHE A 161 -11.75 8.53 -4.20
N HIS A 162 -12.78 9.22 -3.71
CA HIS A 162 -12.83 10.67 -3.73
C HIS A 162 -12.05 11.30 -2.57
N SER A 163 -12.41 10.96 -1.34
CA SER A 163 -11.77 11.48 -0.13
C SER A 163 -11.66 10.38 0.92
N PHE A 164 -10.94 10.66 2.01
CA PHE A 164 -10.77 9.74 3.13
C PHE A 164 -11.09 10.49 4.42
N SER A 165 -11.98 9.94 5.24
CA SER A 165 -12.42 10.57 6.48
C SER A 165 -11.23 10.87 7.41
N GLY A 166 -11.10 12.12 7.83
CA GLY A 166 -10.01 12.57 8.70
C GLY A 166 -8.68 12.87 8.00
N LEU A 167 -8.61 12.79 6.66
CA LEU A 167 -7.43 13.19 5.88
C LEU A 167 -7.81 14.29 4.87
N SER A 168 -7.03 15.37 4.85
CA SER A 168 -7.27 16.54 3.99
C SER A 168 -6.53 16.46 2.65
N GLU A 169 -5.40 15.77 2.58
CA GLU A 169 -4.58 15.71 1.37
C GLU A 169 -4.88 14.45 0.56
N LYS A 170 -5.12 14.65 -0.74
CA LYS A 170 -5.28 13.59 -1.74
C LYS A 170 -4.31 13.83 -2.89
N ASN A 171 -3.43 12.86 -3.12
CA ASN A 171 -2.51 12.84 -4.25
C ASN A 171 -2.94 11.77 -5.26
N ILE A 172 -3.01 12.17 -6.54
CA ILE A 172 -3.38 11.30 -7.64
C ILE A 172 -2.13 11.08 -8.51
N TYR A 173 -1.75 9.81 -8.70
CA TYR A 173 -0.59 9.41 -9.51
C TYR A 173 -1.06 9.02 -10.92
N GLY A 174 -1.41 10.02 -11.71
CA GLY A 174 -2.02 9.80 -13.03
C GLY A 174 -3.28 8.93 -12.93
N GLN A 175 -3.42 7.94 -13.81
CA GLN A 175 -4.55 6.99 -13.76
C GLN A 175 -4.27 5.75 -12.90
N ASN A 176 -3.06 5.64 -12.32
CA ASN A 176 -2.54 4.38 -11.78
C ASN A 176 -2.55 4.32 -10.25
N GLY A 177 -2.91 5.40 -9.56
CA GLY A 177 -3.03 5.36 -8.11
C GLY A 177 -3.60 6.63 -7.50
N VAL A 178 -4.09 6.48 -6.27
CA VAL A 178 -4.52 7.55 -5.37
C VAL A 178 -3.93 7.30 -3.99
N SER A 179 -3.52 8.36 -3.32
CA SER A 179 -3.05 8.31 -1.93
C SER A 179 -3.69 9.42 -1.13
N PHE A 180 -4.20 9.07 0.04
CA PHE A 180 -4.67 9.99 1.06
C PHE A 180 -3.59 10.13 2.12
N ILE A 181 -3.13 11.36 2.37
CA ILE A 181 -1.95 11.63 3.18
C ILE A 181 -2.36 12.33 4.47
N GLY A 182 -1.88 11.80 5.60
CA GLY A 182 -1.90 12.43 6.89
C GLY A 182 -0.51 12.58 7.47
N ASN A 183 -0.42 13.18 8.66
CA ASN A 183 0.86 13.55 9.26
C ASN A 183 1.77 12.35 9.57
N ASN A 184 1.21 11.23 10.06
CA ASN A 184 1.97 10.06 10.50
C ASN A 184 1.63 8.78 9.73
N PHE A 185 0.71 8.86 8.76
CA PHE A 185 0.29 7.73 7.95
C PHE A 185 -0.25 8.18 6.60
N SER A 186 -0.29 7.27 5.64
CA SER A 186 -1.00 7.42 4.37
C SER A 186 -1.76 6.17 4.01
N VAL A 187 -2.81 6.33 3.22
CA VAL A 187 -3.61 5.25 2.68
C VAL A 187 -3.57 5.32 1.17
N SER A 188 -3.10 4.28 0.51
CA SER A 188 -2.84 4.27 -0.93
C SER A 188 -3.56 3.13 -1.64
N PHE A 189 -4.08 3.44 -2.82
CA PHE A 189 -4.65 2.49 -3.75
C PHE A 189 -3.96 2.65 -5.10
N TYR A 190 -3.46 1.57 -5.70
CA TYR A 190 -2.74 1.68 -6.98
C TYR A 190 -2.79 0.40 -7.82
N ASP A 191 -2.60 0.54 -9.12
CA ASP A 191 -2.37 -0.59 -10.02
C ASP A 191 -1.00 -1.21 -9.71
N LYS A 192 -1.01 -2.41 -9.15
CA LYS A 192 0.19 -3.13 -8.73
C LYS A 192 1.04 -3.55 -9.92
N ILE A 193 0.42 -3.95 -11.04
CA ILE A 193 1.14 -4.38 -12.23
C ILE A 193 1.83 -3.19 -12.88
N GLU A 194 1.14 -2.06 -13.05
CA GLU A 194 1.76 -0.83 -13.59
C GLU A 194 2.89 -0.33 -12.68
N LYS A 195 2.71 -0.37 -11.35
CA LYS A 195 3.78 -0.01 -10.41
C LYS A 195 5.00 -0.93 -10.51
N MET A 196 4.79 -2.24 -10.63
CA MET A 196 5.90 -3.18 -10.79
C MET A 196 6.54 -3.07 -12.18
N LYS A 197 5.75 -2.76 -13.23
CA LYS A 197 6.25 -2.49 -14.57
C LYS A 197 7.14 -1.26 -14.60
N SER A 198 6.71 -0.14 -13.99
CA SER A 198 7.48 1.11 -13.91
C SER A 198 8.79 0.95 -13.15
N ASN A 199 8.82 0.05 -12.17
CA ASN A 199 10.02 -0.26 -11.37
C ASN A 199 10.92 -1.33 -12.02
N ASN A 200 10.63 -1.77 -13.25
CA ASN A 200 11.30 -2.89 -13.91
C ASN A 200 11.30 -4.21 -13.10
N GLU A 201 10.30 -4.43 -12.24
CA GLU A 201 10.22 -5.60 -11.36
C GLU A 201 9.58 -6.83 -12.07
N LEU A 202 8.72 -6.62 -13.07
CA LEU A 202 8.07 -7.73 -13.78
C LEU A 202 8.94 -8.29 -14.89
N PHE A 203 9.20 -9.59 -14.83
CA PHE A 203 9.93 -10.36 -15.85
C PHE A 203 11.22 -9.67 -16.32
N PRO A 204 12.13 -9.26 -15.40
CA PRO A 204 13.27 -8.38 -15.73
C PRO A 204 14.21 -8.97 -16.78
N LYS A 205 14.31 -10.31 -16.85
CA LYS A 205 15.17 -11.05 -17.79
C LYS A 205 14.42 -11.61 -19.01
N SER A 206 13.17 -11.22 -19.25
CA SER A 206 12.36 -11.79 -20.34
C SER A 206 12.27 -10.86 -21.54
N SER A 207 12.67 -11.36 -22.71
CA SER A 207 12.48 -10.69 -24.00
C SER A 207 11.00 -10.52 -24.39
N ASN A 208 10.11 -11.35 -23.84
CA ASN A 208 8.65 -11.33 -24.09
C ASN A 208 7.85 -10.65 -22.96
N LYS A 209 8.48 -9.80 -22.15
CA LYS A 209 7.88 -9.16 -20.97
C LYS A 209 6.51 -8.53 -21.24
N GLN A 210 6.36 -7.79 -22.34
CA GLN A 210 5.11 -7.10 -22.67
C GLN A 210 3.95 -8.08 -22.92
N LYS A 211 4.18 -9.16 -23.70
CA LYS A 211 3.17 -10.22 -23.94
C LYS A 211 2.77 -10.94 -22.65
N LEU A 212 3.74 -11.18 -21.76
CA LEU A 212 3.47 -11.81 -20.46
C LEU A 212 2.61 -10.90 -19.56
N ILE A 213 2.91 -9.59 -19.54
CA ILE A 213 2.11 -8.59 -18.82
C ILE A 213 0.70 -8.54 -19.39
N GLU A 214 0.53 -8.49 -20.71
CA GLU A 214 -0.78 -8.51 -21.35
C GLU A 214 -1.57 -9.78 -21.03
N LYS A 215 -0.90 -10.95 -21.00
CA LYS A 215 -1.55 -12.21 -20.65
C LYS A 215 -2.13 -12.18 -19.23
N ILE A 216 -1.42 -11.59 -18.27
CA ILE A 216 -1.92 -11.48 -16.88
C ILE A 216 -2.99 -10.40 -16.73
N THR A 217 -2.90 -9.28 -17.47
CA THR A 217 -3.84 -8.15 -17.35
C THR A 217 -5.06 -8.23 -18.27
N LYS A 218 -5.06 -9.09 -19.30
CA LYS A 218 -6.16 -9.19 -20.29
C LYS A 218 -7.55 -9.33 -19.67
N LYS A 219 -7.66 -10.09 -18.57
CA LYS A 219 -8.93 -10.33 -17.86
C LYS A 219 -8.90 -9.84 -16.40
N ASN A 220 -7.77 -9.33 -15.94
CA ASN A 220 -7.56 -9.04 -14.52
C ASN A 220 -6.96 -7.65 -14.34
N TYR A 221 -7.44 -6.97 -13.31
CA TYR A 221 -6.87 -5.75 -12.78
C TYR A 221 -6.35 -6.04 -11.37
N PHE A 222 -5.09 -5.69 -11.08
CA PHE A 222 -4.49 -5.97 -9.77
C PHE A 222 -4.35 -4.68 -8.98
N LEU A 223 -5.29 -4.44 -8.07
CA LEU A 223 -5.30 -3.24 -7.26
C LEU A 223 -4.67 -3.54 -5.89
N ARG A 224 -3.67 -2.75 -5.51
CA ARG A 224 -3.07 -2.77 -4.19
C ARG A 224 -3.76 -1.75 -3.30
N PHE A 225 -4.17 -2.17 -2.11
CA PHE A 225 -4.60 -1.31 -1.02
C PHE A 225 -3.55 -1.37 0.10
N GLU A 226 -3.08 -0.21 0.57
CA GLU A 226 -1.93 -0.09 1.47
C GLU A 226 -2.16 1.00 2.53
N LEU A 227 -1.97 0.63 3.80
CA LEU A 227 -1.81 1.55 4.93
C LEU A 227 -0.32 1.65 5.25
N LYS A 228 0.24 2.84 5.13
CA LYS A 228 1.63 3.12 5.46
C LYS A 228 1.71 4.00 6.70
N VAL A 229 2.24 3.47 7.81
CA VAL A 229 2.45 4.21 9.06
C VAL A 229 3.90 4.65 9.13
N GLU A 230 4.14 5.96 8.95
CA GLU A 230 5.47 6.57 8.95
C GLU A 230 6.02 6.84 10.35
N LYS A 231 5.14 6.96 11.34
CA LYS A 231 5.51 7.12 12.75
C LYS A 231 4.46 6.49 13.66
N VAL A 232 4.72 5.26 14.11
CA VAL A 232 3.77 4.51 14.97
C VAL A 232 3.42 5.27 16.25
N SER A 233 4.37 5.96 16.88
CA SER A 233 4.11 6.72 18.11
C SER A 233 3.24 7.97 17.94
N GLY A 234 2.96 8.41 16.71
CA GLY A 234 2.05 9.51 16.42
C GLY A 234 0.81 9.07 15.64
N PHE A 235 0.63 7.77 15.42
CA PHE A 235 -0.49 7.22 14.70
C PHE A 235 -1.60 6.86 15.69
N TYR A 236 -2.50 7.81 15.93
CA TYR A 236 -3.66 7.65 16.80
C TYR A 236 -4.86 7.19 15.98
N ASN A 237 -5.02 5.89 15.84
CA ASN A 237 -6.16 5.29 15.18
C ASN A 237 -6.65 4.13 16.05
N LYS A 238 -7.86 4.25 16.60
CA LYS A 238 -8.44 3.27 17.53
C LYS A 238 -8.36 1.83 17.04
N MET A 239 -8.39 1.62 15.72
CA MET A 239 -8.27 0.28 15.14
C MET A 239 -6.86 -0.29 15.36
N TYR A 240 -5.80 0.51 15.29
CA TYR A 240 -4.39 0.06 15.31
C TYR A 240 -3.63 0.43 16.59
N ASP A 241 -4.21 1.29 17.44
CA ASP A 241 -3.61 1.74 18.69
C ASP A 241 -3.17 0.55 19.53
N ASP A 242 -1.91 0.61 19.97
CA ASP A 242 -1.23 -0.40 20.78
C ASP A 242 -1.19 -1.81 20.17
N LYS A 243 -1.48 -2.00 18.87
CA LYS A 243 -1.46 -3.32 18.19
C LYS A 243 -0.30 -3.49 17.22
N ILE A 244 0.32 -2.38 16.80
CA ILE A 244 1.42 -2.37 15.83
C ILE A 244 2.73 -1.84 16.40
N ASN A 245 2.81 -1.54 17.71
CA ASN A 245 3.97 -0.89 18.34
C ASN A 245 5.08 -1.86 18.75
N HIS A 246 4.83 -3.17 18.74
CA HIS A 246 5.83 -4.21 18.96
C HIS A 246 5.64 -5.35 17.97
N LEU A 247 6.71 -6.10 17.66
CA LEU A 247 6.64 -7.22 16.71
C LEU A 247 5.68 -8.31 17.18
N PHE A 248 5.70 -8.67 18.48
CA PHE A 248 4.81 -9.69 19.03
C PHE A 248 3.34 -9.29 18.86
N LYS A 249 2.99 -8.00 18.96
CA LYS A 249 1.61 -7.55 18.77
C LYS A 249 1.15 -7.68 17.33
N ILE A 250 2.02 -7.38 16.35
CA ILE A 250 1.69 -7.60 14.94
C ILE A 250 1.46 -9.10 14.66
N ARG A 251 2.24 -9.96 15.29
CA ARG A 251 2.09 -11.42 15.20
C ARG A 251 0.77 -11.87 15.85
N ASP A 252 0.54 -11.49 17.11
CA ASP A 252 -0.58 -11.98 17.90
C ASP A 252 -1.93 -11.39 17.46
N GLU A 253 -1.92 -10.16 16.89
CA GLU A 253 -3.12 -9.46 16.39
C GLU A 253 -3.29 -9.59 14.86
N TRP A 254 -2.60 -10.53 14.20
CA TRP A 254 -2.54 -10.60 12.73
C TRP A 254 -3.91 -10.57 12.04
N ASP A 255 -4.83 -11.44 12.47
CA ASP A 255 -6.18 -11.54 11.91
C ASP A 255 -7.00 -10.27 12.17
N TYR A 256 -6.82 -9.66 13.34
CA TYR A 256 -7.46 -8.41 13.70
C TYR A 256 -6.93 -7.26 12.81
N LEU A 257 -5.62 -7.22 12.52
CA LEU A 257 -5.01 -6.23 11.62
C LEU A 257 -5.52 -6.37 10.19
N LEU A 258 -5.70 -7.60 9.70
CA LEU A 258 -6.33 -7.88 8.40
C LEU A 258 -7.76 -7.33 8.35
N LYS A 259 -8.60 -7.65 9.34
CA LYS A 259 -9.98 -7.13 9.44
C LYS A 259 -10.02 -5.60 9.57
N SER A 260 -9.02 -5.01 10.23
CA SER A 260 -8.91 -3.56 10.36
C SER A 260 -8.66 -2.86 9.03
N LEU A 261 -8.01 -3.51 8.05
CA LEU A 261 -7.89 -2.96 6.69
C LEU A 261 -9.26 -2.84 6.02
N SER A 262 -10.15 -3.83 6.13
CA SER A 262 -11.53 -3.72 5.62
C SER A 262 -12.29 -2.55 6.28
N LYS A 263 -12.17 -2.40 7.60
CA LYS A 263 -12.75 -1.25 8.32
C LYS A 263 -12.14 0.09 7.91
N LEU A 264 -10.85 0.12 7.55
CA LEU A 264 -10.18 1.31 7.05
C LEU A 264 -10.72 1.73 5.68
N PHE A 265 -11.03 0.78 4.78
CA PHE A 265 -11.67 1.09 3.50
C PHE A 265 -13.03 1.77 3.66
N LYS A 266 -13.80 1.46 4.71
CA LYS A 266 -15.08 2.14 5.00
C LYS A 266 -14.95 3.64 5.27
N GLN A 267 -13.74 4.14 5.53
CA GLN A 267 -13.47 5.57 5.69
C GLN A 267 -13.25 6.29 4.34
N VAL A 268 -13.12 5.55 3.24
CA VAL A 268 -13.06 6.11 1.89
C VAL A 268 -14.46 6.58 1.50
N ASN A 269 -14.57 7.87 1.17
CA ASN A 269 -15.74 8.39 0.51
C ASN A 269 -15.69 8.02 -0.98
N TYR A 270 -16.68 7.25 -1.41
CA TYR A 270 -16.77 6.68 -2.74
C TYR A 270 -17.78 7.47 -3.57
N ILE A 271 -17.42 7.87 -4.79
CA ILE A 271 -18.32 8.57 -5.72
C ILE A 271 -18.59 7.69 -6.93
N ASP A 272 -19.82 7.20 -7.03
CA ASP A 272 -20.28 6.37 -8.15
C ASP A 272 -20.35 7.13 -9.48
N VAL A 273 -20.51 8.46 -9.43
CA VAL A 273 -20.65 9.31 -10.62
C VAL A 273 -19.43 9.23 -11.55
N VAL A 274 -18.27 8.85 -11.03
CA VAL A 274 -17.03 8.69 -11.81
C VAL A 274 -16.60 7.21 -11.89
N SER A 275 -17.58 6.30 -11.92
CA SER A 275 -17.37 4.86 -12.09
C SER A 275 -16.57 4.52 -13.36
N PRO A 276 -15.94 3.33 -13.42
CA PRO A 276 -15.26 2.85 -14.63
C PRO A 276 -16.09 3.02 -15.91
N GLU A 277 -17.35 2.61 -15.90
CA GLU A 277 -18.26 2.70 -17.05
C GLU A 277 -18.50 4.15 -17.48
N VAL A 278 -18.65 5.08 -16.52
CA VAL A 278 -18.83 6.50 -16.81
C VAL A 278 -17.54 7.07 -17.40
N MET A 279 -16.39 6.81 -16.77
CA MET A 279 -15.10 7.32 -17.22
C MET A 279 -14.75 6.82 -18.62
N ASP A 280 -15.01 5.55 -18.93
CA ASP A 280 -14.80 4.99 -20.26
C ASP A 280 -15.76 5.57 -21.30
N SER A 281 -16.97 6.00 -20.91
CA SER A 281 -17.93 6.65 -21.83
C SER A 281 -17.63 8.11 -22.15
N ILE A 282 -16.74 8.76 -21.39
CA ILE A 282 -16.41 10.20 -21.53
C ILE A 282 -14.98 10.40 -22.02
N ARG A 283 -14.07 9.47 -21.73
CA ARG A 283 -12.64 9.64 -22.03
C ARG A 283 -12.41 9.78 -23.54
N GLY A 284 -11.89 10.94 -23.95
CA GLY A 284 -11.55 11.24 -25.34
C GLY A 284 -12.75 11.63 -26.21
N GLU A 285 -13.94 11.74 -25.62
CA GLU A 285 -15.16 12.14 -26.30
C GLU A 285 -15.38 13.66 -26.24
N GLU A 286 -16.27 14.16 -27.09
CA GLU A 286 -16.71 15.55 -27.11
C GLU A 286 -17.72 15.87 -25.98
N LYS A 287 -18.38 17.04 -26.04
CA LYS A 287 -19.31 17.51 -24.98
C LYS A 287 -20.51 16.60 -24.71
N LYS A 288 -21.02 15.88 -25.73
CA LYS A 288 -22.34 15.24 -25.69
C LYS A 288 -22.45 14.14 -24.60
N PRO A 289 -21.47 13.25 -24.39
CA PRO A 289 -21.49 12.31 -23.28
C PRO A 289 -21.50 12.98 -21.90
N MET A 290 -20.77 14.09 -21.75
CA MET A 290 -20.77 14.86 -20.50
C MET A 290 -22.15 15.50 -20.24
N ASP A 291 -22.74 16.17 -21.24
CA ASP A 291 -24.08 16.76 -21.14
C ASP A 291 -25.13 15.70 -20.77
N SER A 292 -25.02 14.52 -21.37
CA SER A 292 -25.91 13.40 -21.08
C SER A 292 -25.72 12.87 -19.66
N LEU A 293 -24.48 12.74 -19.18
CA LEU A 293 -24.21 12.38 -17.79
C LEU A 293 -24.81 13.40 -16.82
N LEU A 294 -24.59 14.70 -17.06
CA LEU A 294 -25.12 15.77 -16.20
C LEU A 294 -26.65 15.77 -16.18
N LYS A 295 -27.28 15.57 -17.35
CA LYS A 295 -28.74 15.41 -17.45
C LYS A 295 -29.24 14.24 -16.62
N PHE A 296 -28.59 13.07 -16.72
CA PHE A 296 -28.93 11.89 -15.93
C PHE A 296 -28.76 12.15 -14.42
N GLN A 297 -27.62 12.72 -14.00
CA GLN A 297 -27.36 13.05 -12.60
C GLN A 297 -28.35 14.09 -12.06
N GLY A 298 -28.76 15.05 -12.87
CA GLY A 298 -29.76 16.06 -12.51
C GLY A 298 -31.14 15.44 -12.25
N ILE A 299 -31.58 14.48 -13.06
CA ILE A 299 -32.83 13.74 -12.80
C ILE A 299 -32.68 12.86 -11.54
N LYS A 300 -31.53 12.18 -11.40
CA LYS A 300 -31.27 11.29 -10.27
C LYS A 300 -31.23 12.03 -8.93
N SER A 301 -30.69 13.25 -8.88
CA SER A 301 -30.51 14.01 -7.63
C SER A 301 -31.82 14.51 -7.02
N ILE A 302 -32.81 14.83 -7.86
CA ILE A 302 -34.16 15.23 -7.42
C ILE A 302 -35.14 14.06 -7.37
N THR A 303 -34.71 12.87 -7.76
CA THR A 303 -35.50 11.65 -8.00
C THR A 303 -36.36 11.66 -9.27
N PRO A 304 -36.53 10.49 -9.93
CA PRO A 304 -37.39 10.38 -11.10
C PRO A 304 -38.83 10.84 -10.86
N ASP A 305 -39.40 10.56 -9.69
CA ASP A 305 -40.79 10.87 -9.38
C ASP A 305 -41.02 12.39 -9.36
N VAL A 306 -40.18 13.14 -8.64
CA VAL A 306 -40.25 14.62 -8.62
C VAL A 306 -40.05 15.18 -10.03
N PHE A 307 -39.10 14.64 -10.81
CA PHE A 307 -38.89 15.12 -12.17
C PHE A 307 -40.10 14.87 -13.09
N PHE A 308 -40.63 13.64 -13.11
CA PHE A 308 -41.66 13.24 -14.06
C PHE A 308 -43.09 13.62 -13.64
N GLU A 309 -43.35 13.72 -12.35
CA GLU A 309 -44.70 13.96 -11.81
C GLU A 309 -44.88 15.37 -11.23
N GLU A 310 -43.81 16.12 -10.91
CA GLU A 310 -43.93 17.49 -10.39
C GLU A 310 -43.37 18.54 -11.36
N LEU A 311 -42.13 18.38 -11.85
CA LEU A 311 -41.47 19.38 -12.72
C LEU A 311 -41.99 19.34 -14.16
N LEU A 312 -42.03 18.16 -14.77
CA LEU A 312 -42.43 18.01 -16.16
C LEU A 312 -43.86 18.56 -16.43
N PRO A 313 -44.86 18.36 -15.54
CA PRO A 313 -46.18 18.94 -15.72
C PRO A 313 -46.23 20.47 -15.75
N GLN A 314 -45.21 21.19 -15.23
CA GLN A 314 -45.12 22.65 -15.31
C GLN A 314 -44.81 23.15 -16.74
N MET A 315 -44.38 22.28 -17.64
CA MET A 315 -44.13 22.62 -19.05
C MET A 315 -45.44 22.80 -19.83
N LYS A 316 -45.37 23.26 -21.09
CA LYS A 316 -46.56 23.34 -21.96
C LYS A 316 -47.15 21.95 -22.24
N LYS A 317 -48.48 21.80 -22.06
CA LYS A 317 -49.21 20.52 -22.16
C LYS A 317 -49.01 19.77 -23.47
N ASP A 318 -48.91 20.47 -24.60
CA ASP A 318 -48.70 19.90 -25.93
C ASP A 318 -47.33 19.20 -26.09
N LYS A 319 -46.39 19.46 -25.18
CA LYS A 319 -45.05 18.86 -25.15
C LYS A 319 -44.90 17.72 -24.14
N HIS A 320 -45.86 17.53 -23.22
CA HIS A 320 -45.74 16.60 -22.09
C HIS A 320 -45.47 15.16 -22.52
N SER A 321 -46.34 14.59 -23.36
CA SER A 321 -46.28 13.16 -23.70
C SER A 321 -44.98 12.76 -24.41
N LYS A 322 -44.55 13.56 -25.41
CA LYS A 322 -43.31 13.31 -26.14
C LYS A 322 -42.08 13.45 -25.23
N PHE A 323 -42.03 14.52 -24.44
CA PHE A 323 -40.90 14.79 -23.54
C PHE A 323 -40.80 13.76 -22.41
N LYS A 324 -41.94 13.36 -21.82
CA LYS A 324 -42.01 12.33 -20.78
C LYS A 324 -41.49 11.00 -21.27
N LYS A 325 -41.89 10.57 -22.48
CA LYS A 325 -41.38 9.33 -23.08
C LYS A 325 -39.88 9.42 -23.34
N GLU A 326 -39.42 10.46 -24.02
CA GLU A 326 -38.00 10.63 -24.37
C GLU A 326 -37.09 10.66 -23.13
N TYR A 327 -37.46 11.42 -22.10
CA TYR A 327 -36.65 11.51 -20.88
C TYR A 327 -36.71 10.24 -20.03
N ARG A 328 -37.85 9.54 -20.02
CA ARG A 328 -37.97 8.25 -19.31
C ARG A 328 -37.15 7.17 -20.00
N ASP A 329 -37.21 7.08 -21.32
CA ASP A 329 -36.39 6.15 -22.11
C ASP A 329 -34.90 6.44 -21.91
N PHE A 330 -34.51 7.72 -21.99
CA PHE A 330 -33.15 8.19 -21.71
C PHE A 330 -32.68 7.83 -20.29
N TYR A 331 -33.48 8.14 -19.27
CA TYR A 331 -33.13 7.86 -17.87
C TYR A 331 -32.98 6.36 -17.63
N ASN A 332 -33.93 5.55 -18.11
CA ASN A 332 -33.91 4.10 -17.95
C ASN A 332 -32.72 3.46 -18.69
N GLU A 333 -32.28 4.01 -19.81
CA GLU A 333 -31.06 3.58 -20.50
C GLU A 333 -29.82 3.84 -19.64
N TYR A 334 -29.66 5.06 -19.12
CA TYR A 334 -28.53 5.45 -18.28
C TYR A 334 -28.53 4.73 -16.93
N GLU A 335 -29.69 4.52 -16.33
CA GLU A 335 -29.85 3.75 -15.08
C GLU A 335 -29.43 2.30 -15.29
N ARG A 336 -29.86 1.66 -16.39
CA ARG A 336 -29.42 0.30 -16.73
C ARG A 336 -27.92 0.25 -16.99
N LYS A 337 -27.39 1.24 -17.72
CA LYS A 337 -25.98 1.32 -18.10
C LYS A 337 -25.06 1.52 -16.90
N PHE A 338 -25.46 2.31 -15.90
CA PHE A 338 -24.64 2.66 -14.74
C PHE A 338 -25.16 2.05 -13.43
N ARG A 339 -25.88 0.93 -13.51
CA ARG A 339 -26.42 0.21 -12.35
C ARG A 339 -25.34 -0.45 -11.49
N TYR A 340 -24.12 -0.60 -12.02
CA TYR A 340 -23.11 -1.45 -11.41
C TYR A 340 -22.55 -0.88 -10.10
N GLY A 341 -22.74 -1.61 -8.99
CA GLY A 341 -22.24 -1.28 -7.65
C GLY A 341 -20.76 -1.63 -7.48
N PHE A 342 -19.87 -0.81 -8.05
CA PHE A 342 -18.43 -1.05 -7.99
C PHE A 342 -17.86 -1.02 -6.55
N LYS A 343 -18.47 -0.24 -5.65
CA LYS A 343 -18.08 -0.14 -4.24
C LYS A 343 -18.35 -1.44 -3.50
N GLU A 344 -19.55 -1.99 -3.65
CA GLU A 344 -20.00 -3.22 -3.02
C GLU A 344 -19.16 -4.40 -3.50
N ASP A 345 -18.91 -4.46 -4.81
CA ASP A 345 -18.04 -5.45 -5.42
C ASP A 345 -16.60 -5.39 -4.91
N PHE A 346 -16.06 -4.18 -4.77
CA PHE A 346 -14.72 -3.99 -4.22
C PHE A 346 -14.66 -4.45 -2.77
N GLN A 347 -15.65 -4.07 -1.95
CA GLN A 347 -15.77 -4.50 -0.56
C GLN A 347 -15.86 -6.02 -0.45
N ALA A 348 -16.70 -6.67 -1.25
CA ALA A 348 -16.83 -8.12 -1.28
C ALA A 348 -15.50 -8.80 -1.64
N LYS A 349 -14.77 -8.28 -2.64
CA LYS A 349 -13.45 -8.79 -3.02
C LYS A 349 -12.39 -8.58 -1.94
N LEU A 350 -12.46 -7.46 -1.22
CA LEU A 350 -11.57 -7.18 -0.09
C LEU A 350 -11.81 -8.15 1.06
N ASP A 351 -13.08 -8.38 1.42
CA ASP A 351 -13.45 -9.31 2.49
C ASP A 351 -13.10 -10.76 2.13
N GLU A 352 -13.36 -11.19 0.88
CA GLU A 352 -12.93 -12.51 0.37
C GLU A 352 -11.41 -12.73 0.51
N MET A 353 -10.61 -11.71 0.18
CA MET A 353 -9.16 -11.78 0.29
C MET A 353 -8.68 -11.83 1.75
N ILE A 354 -9.33 -11.07 2.64
CA ILE A 354 -9.04 -11.10 4.08
C ILE A 354 -9.32 -12.49 4.65
N ASP A 355 -10.49 -13.06 4.35
CA ASP A 355 -10.86 -14.40 4.82
C ASP A 355 -9.90 -15.47 4.30
N LEU A 356 -9.46 -15.36 3.05
CA LEU A 356 -8.48 -16.27 2.47
C LEU A 356 -7.12 -16.19 3.16
N LEU A 357 -6.68 -15.00 3.58
CA LEU A 357 -5.42 -14.82 4.31
C LEU A 357 -5.52 -15.29 5.76
N ILE A 358 -6.65 -15.08 6.41
CA ILE A 358 -6.92 -15.61 7.76
C ILE A 358 -6.88 -17.14 7.73
N LYS A 359 -7.59 -17.78 6.80
CA LYS A 359 -7.60 -19.26 6.66
C LYS A 359 -6.22 -19.88 6.38
N ARG A 360 -5.28 -19.09 5.88
CA ARG A 360 -3.90 -19.52 5.56
C ARG A 360 -2.89 -19.20 6.66
N SER A 361 -3.30 -18.42 7.65
CA SER A 361 -2.46 -18.07 8.81
C SER A 361 -2.35 -19.27 9.74
#